data_AF-Q6RX19-F1
#
_entry.id   AF-Q6RX19-F1
#
_cell.length_a   1.000
_cell.length_b   1.000
_cell.length_c   1.000
_cell.angle_alpha   90.00
_cell.angle_beta   90.00
_cell.angle_gamma   90.00
#
_symmetry.space_group_name_H-M   'P 1'
#
loop_
_entity.id
_entity.type
_entity.pdbx_description
1 polymer ?
#
loop_
_entity_poly.entity_id
_entity_poly.type
_entity_poly.pdbx_seq_one_letter_code
_entity_poly.pdbx_strand_id
1 'polypeptide(L)'
;CWERPEDMDTSRALYKITSNSPGSEVAAEAAAALAAASIVFKGVDSKYSSKLLSQSQSLFDCANKYRGSYQGSCPFYCSYSGYQDELLWAAGWLYKASGNKNYLTYVTSNKGWSQVVSEFSWDNKFVGVQTLLAKEFYGGNKDLEKYKNDIESFVCAVMPGSSSVQIRTTPGGLLYTRDGSDLQYVTTVTMALLITSKTFSAAQSGGVQCGSAKFSASQIRAFAKTTGRLHPPV
;
A
#
# COMPACT_ATOMS: atom_id res chain seq x y z
N CYS A 1 -28.95 -10.91 -7.85
CA CYS A 1 -29.27 -12.34 -8.07
C CYS A 1 -28.50 -13.17 -7.04
N TRP A 2 -29.03 -14.33 -6.66
CA TRP A 2 -28.29 -15.34 -5.89
C TRP A 2 -28.26 -16.59 -6.75
N GLU A 3 -27.20 -16.73 -7.54
CA GLU A 3 -27.03 -17.78 -8.54
C GLU A 3 -25.55 -18.06 -8.73
N ARG A 4 -25.22 -19.15 -9.42
CA ARG A 4 -23.84 -19.42 -9.79
C ARG A 4 -23.41 -18.46 -10.90
N PRO A 5 -22.16 -17.95 -10.90
CA PRO A 5 -21.69 -17.04 -11.94
C PRO A 5 -21.84 -17.58 -13.37
N GLU A 6 -21.76 -18.90 -13.57
CA GLU A 6 -21.91 -19.57 -14.87
C GLU A 6 -23.35 -19.53 -15.42
N ASP A 7 -24.34 -19.39 -14.54
CA ASP A 7 -25.77 -19.39 -14.89
C ASP A 7 -26.33 -17.97 -15.08
N MET A 8 -25.53 -16.93 -14.84
CA MET A 8 -25.99 -15.54 -14.93
C MET A 8 -26.45 -15.19 -16.36
N ASP A 9 -27.71 -14.83 -16.49
CA ASP A 9 -28.31 -14.32 -17.74
C ASP A 9 -28.43 -12.77 -17.77
N THR A 10 -28.13 -12.12 -16.64
CA THR A 10 -28.17 -10.67 -16.51
C THR A 10 -27.14 -9.95 -17.39
N SER A 11 -27.51 -8.79 -17.94
CA SER A 11 -26.60 -7.97 -18.75
C SER A 11 -25.42 -7.45 -17.93
N ARG A 12 -24.21 -7.55 -18.47
CA ARG A 12 -22.95 -7.13 -17.83
C ARG A 12 -22.30 -6.00 -18.63
N ALA A 13 -22.68 -4.77 -18.32
CA ALA A 13 -22.16 -3.59 -19.00
C ALA A 13 -20.65 -3.41 -18.78
N LEU A 14 -19.95 -2.99 -19.83
CA LEU A 14 -18.53 -2.63 -19.76
C LEU A 14 -18.39 -1.12 -19.64
N TYR A 15 -17.58 -0.70 -18.67
CA TYR A 15 -17.20 0.68 -18.46
C TYR A 15 -15.70 0.83 -18.73
N LYS A 16 -15.29 2.01 -19.21
CA LYS A 16 -13.89 2.29 -19.53
C LYS A 16 -13.48 3.67 -19.08
N ILE A 17 -12.22 3.79 -18.70
CA ILE A 17 -11.54 5.05 -18.44
C ILE A 17 -11.05 5.61 -19.77
N THR A 18 -11.23 6.91 -19.97
CA THR A 18 -10.76 7.64 -21.16
C THR A 18 -10.22 9.00 -20.75
N SER A 19 -9.61 9.74 -21.67
CA SER A 19 -9.18 11.12 -21.41
C SER A 19 -10.32 12.06 -20.98
N ASN A 20 -11.56 11.77 -21.37
CA ASN A 20 -12.74 12.60 -21.09
C ASN A 20 -13.58 12.05 -19.92
N SER A 21 -13.25 10.86 -19.43
CA SER A 21 -13.85 10.23 -18.25
C SER A 21 -12.71 9.53 -17.49
N PRO A 22 -11.91 10.31 -16.74
CA PRO A 22 -10.70 9.81 -16.11
C PRO A 22 -11.00 8.88 -14.93
N GLY A 23 -9.97 8.17 -14.48
CA GLY A 23 -10.01 7.25 -13.35
C GLY A 23 -8.61 6.93 -12.88
N SER A 24 -7.95 7.94 -12.31
CA SER A 24 -6.54 7.87 -11.92
C SER A 24 -6.26 6.78 -10.90
N GLU A 25 -7.15 6.58 -9.93
CA GLU A 25 -7.02 5.55 -8.89
C GLU A 25 -6.92 4.17 -9.53
N VAL A 26 -7.93 3.80 -10.31
CA VAL A 26 -8.05 2.46 -10.93
C VAL A 26 -6.91 2.22 -11.93
N ALA A 27 -6.58 3.22 -12.74
CA ALA A 27 -5.50 3.10 -13.73
C ALA A 27 -4.12 3.00 -13.06
N ALA A 28 -3.86 3.77 -11.99
CA ALA A 28 -2.61 3.71 -11.26
C ALA A 28 -2.50 2.43 -10.41
N GLU A 29 -3.57 1.96 -9.76
CA GLU A 29 -3.57 0.68 -9.04
C GLU A 29 -3.32 -0.49 -10.00
N ALA A 30 -3.94 -0.48 -11.18
CA ALA A 30 -3.65 -1.46 -12.23
C ALA A 30 -2.19 -1.38 -12.70
N ALA A 31 -1.64 -0.17 -12.85
CA ALA A 31 -0.21 0.01 -13.15
C ALA A 31 0.68 -0.59 -12.05
N ALA A 32 0.39 -0.33 -10.77
CA ALA A 32 1.11 -0.88 -9.64
C ALA A 32 1.10 -2.42 -9.65
N ALA A 33 -0.08 -3.02 -9.86
CA ALA A 33 -0.25 -4.47 -9.92
C ALA A 33 0.56 -5.09 -11.07
N LEU A 34 0.52 -4.52 -12.27
CA LEU A 34 1.29 -5.02 -13.41
C LEU A 34 2.80 -4.84 -13.22
N ALA A 35 3.25 -3.74 -12.62
CA ALA A 35 4.66 -3.55 -12.27
C ALA A 35 5.14 -4.58 -11.24
N ALA A 36 4.38 -4.80 -10.17
CA ALA A 36 4.69 -5.82 -9.16
C ALA A 36 4.73 -7.22 -9.78
N ALA A 37 3.74 -7.57 -10.61
CA ALA A 37 3.69 -8.85 -11.31
C ALA A 37 4.89 -9.03 -12.25
N SER A 38 5.31 -7.99 -12.97
CA SER A 38 6.49 -8.09 -13.86
C SER A 38 7.76 -8.53 -13.11
N ILE A 39 7.95 -8.09 -11.87
CA ILE A 39 9.09 -8.51 -11.04
C ILE A 39 9.03 -10.02 -10.76
N VAL A 40 7.85 -10.54 -10.43
CA VAL A 40 7.64 -11.97 -10.13
C VAL A 40 7.88 -12.82 -11.38
N PHE A 41 7.32 -12.41 -12.52
CA PHE A 41 7.44 -13.17 -13.76
C PHE A 41 8.81 -13.07 -14.43
N LYS A 42 9.66 -12.11 -14.05
CA LYS A 42 10.98 -11.89 -14.69
C LYS A 42 11.84 -13.14 -14.81
N GLY A 43 11.82 -14.00 -13.78
CA GLY A 43 12.60 -15.25 -13.75
C GLY A 43 11.89 -16.48 -14.34
N VAL A 44 10.59 -16.38 -14.63
CA VAL A 44 9.75 -17.49 -15.11
C VAL A 44 9.40 -17.32 -16.59
N ASP A 45 8.96 -16.12 -16.96
CA ASP A 45 8.64 -15.73 -18.33
C ASP A 45 9.04 -14.26 -18.54
N SER A 46 10.23 -14.07 -19.11
CA SER A 46 10.78 -12.74 -19.35
C SER A 46 9.99 -11.94 -20.40
N LYS A 47 9.40 -12.61 -21.41
CA LYS A 47 8.57 -11.94 -22.43
C LYS A 47 7.28 -11.43 -21.82
N TYR A 48 6.62 -12.24 -20.99
CA TYR A 48 5.42 -11.82 -20.27
C TYR A 48 5.74 -10.72 -19.25
N SER A 49 6.84 -10.84 -18.51
CA SER A 49 7.34 -9.77 -17.63
C SER A 49 7.50 -8.43 -18.36
N SER A 50 8.15 -8.42 -19.54
CA SER A 50 8.31 -7.21 -20.34
C SER A 50 6.97 -6.65 -20.83
N LYS A 51 6.03 -7.51 -21.21
CA LYS A 51 4.67 -7.10 -21.58
C LYS A 51 3.95 -6.43 -20.41
N LEU A 52 3.99 -7.04 -19.22
CA LEU A 52 3.38 -6.48 -18.00
C LEU A 52 3.96 -5.12 -17.65
N LEU A 53 5.30 -4.99 -17.67
CA LEU A 53 5.96 -3.71 -17.38
C LEU A 53 5.60 -2.64 -18.39
N SER A 54 5.58 -2.95 -19.69
CA SER A 54 5.17 -1.99 -20.73
C SER A 54 3.72 -1.51 -20.54
N GLN A 55 2.79 -2.42 -20.23
CA GLN A 55 1.40 -2.06 -19.96
C GLN A 55 1.26 -1.22 -18.67
N SER A 56 2.04 -1.55 -17.63
CA SER A 56 2.09 -0.75 -16.40
C SER A 56 2.50 0.70 -16.65
N GLN A 57 3.53 0.91 -17.47
CA GLN A 57 4.00 2.25 -17.85
C GLN A 57 2.90 3.04 -18.59
N SER A 58 2.23 2.41 -19.57
CA SER A 58 1.13 3.04 -20.31
C SER A 58 -0.06 3.41 -19.41
N LEU A 59 -0.42 2.55 -18.46
CA LEU A 59 -1.50 2.83 -17.50
C LEU A 59 -1.14 3.97 -16.56
N PHE A 60 0.09 4.00 -16.04
CA PHE A 60 0.58 5.10 -15.21
C PHE A 60 0.58 6.43 -15.97
N ASP A 61 1.06 6.43 -17.22
CA ASP A 61 1.05 7.62 -18.06
C ASP A 61 -0.38 8.13 -18.29
N CYS A 62 -1.33 7.23 -18.53
CA CYS A 62 -2.75 7.59 -18.64
C CYS A 62 -3.28 8.20 -17.33
N ALA A 63 -3.06 7.51 -16.20
CA ALA A 63 -3.53 7.93 -14.88
C ALA A 63 -2.98 9.30 -14.46
N ASN A 64 -1.70 9.54 -14.75
CA ASN A 64 -0.99 10.75 -14.37
C ASN A 64 -1.25 11.92 -15.33
N LYS A 65 -1.47 11.65 -16.62
CA LYS A 65 -1.75 12.69 -17.63
C LYS A 65 -3.19 13.18 -17.56
N TYR A 66 -4.15 12.27 -17.37
CA TYR A 66 -5.58 12.58 -17.29
C TYR A 66 -6.08 12.38 -15.86
N ARG A 67 -5.71 13.32 -14.99
CA ARG A 67 -6.02 13.22 -13.56
C ARG A 67 -7.50 13.44 -13.28
N GLY A 68 -8.12 12.50 -12.58
CA GLY A 68 -9.48 12.65 -12.09
C GLY A 68 -10.02 11.36 -11.51
N SER A 69 -10.90 11.49 -10.51
CA SER A 69 -11.42 10.36 -9.76
C SER A 69 -12.47 9.57 -10.53
N TYR A 70 -12.35 8.25 -10.51
CA TYR A 70 -13.37 7.38 -11.10
C TYR A 70 -14.63 7.34 -10.23
N GLN A 71 -15.79 7.68 -10.81
CA GLN A 71 -17.08 7.71 -10.10
C GLN A 71 -17.97 6.49 -10.38
N GLY A 72 -17.64 5.70 -11.41
CA GLY A 72 -18.52 4.62 -11.89
C GLY A 72 -18.66 3.43 -10.94
N SER A 73 -17.83 3.37 -9.89
CA SER A 73 -17.84 2.30 -8.88
C SER A 73 -18.65 2.65 -7.62
N CYS A 74 -19.15 3.88 -7.47
CA CYS A 74 -20.00 4.27 -6.36
C CYS A 74 -21.42 3.68 -6.50
N PRO A 75 -22.08 3.28 -5.38
CA PRO A 75 -21.67 3.47 -3.98
C PRO A 75 -20.79 2.34 -3.40
N PHE A 76 -20.28 1.41 -4.21
CA PHE A 76 -19.58 0.21 -3.71
C PHE A 76 -18.10 0.45 -3.41
N TYR A 77 -17.36 1.05 -4.35
CA TYR A 77 -15.94 1.36 -4.21
C TYR A 77 -15.69 2.81 -4.61
N CYS A 78 -16.22 3.73 -3.81
CA CYS A 78 -15.96 5.16 -3.98
C CYS A 78 -14.53 5.51 -3.61
N SER A 79 -13.91 6.44 -4.33
CA SER A 79 -12.63 7.03 -3.91
C SER A 79 -12.86 8.00 -2.75
N TYR A 80 -12.24 7.74 -1.59
CA TYR A 80 -12.30 8.62 -0.42
C TYR A 80 -10.93 9.25 -0.11
N SER A 81 -9.82 8.55 -0.38
CA SER A 81 -8.45 9.04 -0.22
C SER A 81 -7.99 9.98 -1.33
N GLY A 82 -8.61 9.91 -2.51
CA GLY A 82 -8.17 10.57 -3.73
C GLY A 82 -7.37 9.61 -4.62
N TYR A 83 -6.53 10.15 -5.50
CA TYR A 83 -5.69 9.36 -6.42
C TYR A 83 -4.19 9.55 -6.21
N GLN A 84 -3.81 10.44 -5.30
CA GLN A 84 -2.43 10.81 -5.08
C GLN A 84 -1.63 9.64 -4.53
N ASP A 85 -2.23 8.85 -3.65
CA ASP A 85 -1.64 7.64 -3.08
C ASP A 85 -1.45 6.54 -4.12
N GLU A 86 -2.43 6.26 -4.99
CA GLU A 86 -2.24 5.29 -6.09
C GLU A 86 -1.16 5.74 -7.08
N LEU A 87 -1.08 7.04 -7.39
CA LEU A 87 -0.02 7.56 -8.26
C LEU A 87 1.36 7.39 -7.64
N LEU A 88 1.53 7.69 -6.35
CA LEU A 88 2.78 7.42 -5.64
C LEU A 88 3.09 5.92 -5.58
N TRP A 89 2.09 5.10 -5.31
CA TRP A 89 2.19 3.65 -5.24
C TRP A 89 2.64 3.02 -6.55
N ALA A 90 2.00 3.39 -7.65
CA ALA A 90 2.33 2.96 -9.00
C ALA A 90 3.75 3.37 -9.38
N ALA A 91 4.12 4.64 -9.14
CA ALA A 91 5.48 5.12 -9.39
C ALA A 91 6.52 4.36 -8.55
N GLY A 92 6.22 4.06 -7.27
CA GLY A 92 7.09 3.26 -6.41
C GLY A 92 7.34 1.85 -6.97
N TRP A 93 6.29 1.17 -7.45
CA TRP A 93 6.44 -0.14 -8.08
C TRP A 93 7.14 -0.09 -9.43
N LEU A 94 6.83 0.91 -10.27
CA LEU A 94 7.49 1.12 -11.55
C LEU A 94 8.99 1.39 -11.38
N TYR A 95 9.37 2.21 -10.39
CA TYR A 95 10.77 2.41 -10.01
C TYR A 95 11.42 1.07 -9.67
N LYS A 96 10.79 0.27 -8.79
CA LYS A 96 11.32 -1.03 -8.39
C LYS A 96 11.42 -2.05 -9.52
N ALA A 97 10.45 -2.08 -10.43
CA ALA A 97 10.40 -3.04 -11.52
C ALA A 97 11.39 -2.72 -12.65
N SER A 98 11.54 -1.44 -12.97
CA SER A 98 12.32 -0.96 -14.12
C SER A 98 13.72 -0.43 -13.78
N GLY A 99 13.93 0.02 -12.54
CA GLY A 99 15.10 0.82 -12.16
C GLY A 99 15.14 2.23 -12.78
N ASN A 100 14.08 2.66 -13.49
CA ASN A 100 14.05 3.96 -14.16
C ASN A 100 13.91 5.10 -13.14
N LYS A 101 14.91 5.97 -13.09
CA LYS A 101 14.99 7.09 -12.15
C LYS A 101 13.87 8.12 -12.34
N ASN A 102 13.20 8.17 -13.49
CA ASN A 102 12.05 9.09 -13.68
C ASN A 102 10.94 8.83 -12.66
N TYR A 103 10.69 7.57 -12.30
CA TYR A 103 9.70 7.22 -11.28
C TYR A 103 10.18 7.55 -9.87
N LEU A 104 11.49 7.41 -9.60
CA LEU A 104 12.08 7.90 -8.36
C LEU A 104 11.92 9.43 -8.25
N THR A 105 12.25 10.18 -9.30
CA THR A 105 12.02 11.62 -9.39
C THR A 105 10.55 11.95 -9.17
N TYR A 106 9.63 11.18 -9.74
CA TYR A 106 8.21 11.40 -9.54
C TYR A 106 7.82 11.30 -8.05
N VAL A 107 8.21 10.23 -7.35
CA VAL A 107 7.87 10.07 -5.92
C VAL A 107 8.59 11.08 -5.04
N THR A 108 9.80 11.53 -5.39
CA THR A 108 10.52 12.55 -4.59
C THR A 108 9.97 13.96 -4.84
N SER A 109 9.63 14.32 -6.07
CA SER A 109 9.00 15.60 -6.42
C SER A 109 7.57 15.72 -5.87
N ASN A 110 6.83 14.61 -5.79
CA ASN A 110 5.45 14.59 -5.27
C ASN A 110 5.37 14.10 -3.82
N LYS A 111 6.48 14.04 -3.07
CA LYS A 111 6.50 13.54 -1.68
C LYS A 111 5.57 14.28 -0.72
N GLY A 112 5.20 15.53 -1.06
CA GLY A 112 4.23 16.32 -0.31
C GLY A 112 2.80 15.76 -0.35
N TRP A 113 2.51 14.84 -1.29
CA TRP A 113 1.26 14.10 -1.29
C TRP A 113 1.21 12.97 -0.28
N SER A 114 2.37 12.43 0.15
CA SER A 114 2.40 11.35 1.15
C SER A 114 1.90 11.86 2.49
N GLN A 115 0.91 11.18 3.05
CA GLN A 115 0.30 11.54 4.33
C GLN A 115 0.59 10.48 5.41
N VAL A 116 0.74 10.93 6.65
CA VAL A 116 0.77 10.02 7.80
C VAL A 116 -0.65 9.50 8.01
N VAL A 117 -0.83 8.21 7.81
CA VAL A 117 -2.12 7.52 7.99
C VAL A 117 -1.89 6.24 8.79
N SER A 118 -2.96 5.72 9.39
CA SER A 118 -2.93 4.48 10.16
C SER A 118 -3.59 3.29 9.43
N GLU A 119 -4.00 3.47 8.17
CA GLU A 119 -4.72 2.46 7.40
C GLU A 119 -4.03 2.15 6.06
N PHE A 120 -4.00 0.87 5.69
CA PHE A 120 -3.69 0.40 4.35
C PHE A 120 -4.87 -0.40 3.79
N SER A 121 -5.45 0.02 2.67
CA SER A 121 -6.65 -0.59 2.11
C SER A 121 -6.74 -0.49 0.59
N TRP A 122 -7.84 -0.98 0.02
CA TRP A 122 -8.15 -0.84 -1.40
C TRP A 122 -8.38 0.62 -1.83
N ASP A 123 -8.66 1.52 -0.87
CA ASP A 123 -8.84 2.96 -1.11
C ASP A 123 -7.56 3.72 -0.75
N ASN A 124 -6.88 3.39 0.34
CA ASN A 124 -5.69 4.14 0.78
C ASN A 124 -4.37 3.35 0.60
N LYS A 125 -3.45 3.81 -0.26
CA LYS A 125 -2.14 3.16 -0.55
C LYS A 125 -0.95 3.79 0.14
N PHE A 126 -1.12 4.85 0.95
CA PHE A 126 -0.01 5.58 1.54
C PHE A 126 0.93 4.67 2.34
N VAL A 127 0.41 3.85 3.25
CA VAL A 127 1.24 2.90 4.03
C VAL A 127 1.97 1.92 3.12
N GLY A 128 1.32 1.46 2.04
CA GLY A 128 1.91 0.56 1.05
C GLY A 128 3.14 1.18 0.39
N VAL A 129 2.98 2.37 -0.21
CA VAL A 129 4.10 3.07 -0.87
C VAL A 129 5.18 3.51 0.11
N GLN A 130 4.80 3.93 1.32
CA GLN A 130 5.75 4.28 2.38
C GLN A 130 6.58 3.08 2.81
N THR A 131 5.96 1.92 3.00
CA THR A 131 6.66 0.65 3.29
C THR A 131 7.65 0.29 2.18
N LEU A 132 7.22 0.44 0.92
CA LEU A 132 8.03 0.13 -0.26
C LEU A 132 9.27 1.05 -0.36
N LEU A 133 9.06 2.36 -0.27
CA LEU A 133 10.11 3.36 -0.46
C LEU A 133 11.00 3.53 0.77
N ALA A 134 10.50 3.27 1.97
CA ALA A 134 11.33 3.21 3.17
C ALA A 134 12.40 2.12 3.04
N LYS A 135 12.08 0.97 2.43
CA LYS A 135 13.08 -0.07 2.17
C LYS A 135 14.24 0.45 1.31
N GLU A 136 13.93 1.24 0.28
CA GLU A 136 14.95 1.87 -0.58
C GLU A 136 15.77 2.93 0.19
N PHE A 137 15.13 3.67 1.12
CA PHE A 137 15.84 4.59 2.02
C PHE A 137 16.86 3.89 2.91
N TYR A 138 16.46 2.79 3.54
CA TYR A 138 17.38 1.99 4.36
C TYR A 138 18.44 1.28 3.51
N GLY A 139 18.16 1.05 2.22
CA GLY A 139 19.14 0.60 1.23
C GLY A 139 20.14 1.68 0.77
N GLY A 140 19.99 2.92 1.25
CA GLY A 140 20.94 4.02 1.02
C GLY A 140 20.35 5.24 0.30
N ASN A 141 19.14 5.18 -0.23
CA ASN A 141 18.54 6.28 -0.98
C ASN A 141 17.93 7.36 -0.05
N LYS A 142 18.75 8.33 0.35
CA LYS A 142 18.36 9.35 1.35
C LYS A 142 17.28 10.33 0.88
N ASP A 143 17.02 10.43 -0.43
CA ASP A 143 15.96 11.29 -0.96
C ASP A 143 14.54 10.84 -0.54
N LEU A 144 14.42 9.61 -0.04
CA LEU A 144 13.17 8.98 0.38
C LEU A 144 12.89 9.11 1.89
N GLU A 145 13.57 10.02 2.59
CA GLU A 145 13.43 10.23 4.04
C GLU A 145 11.97 10.44 4.49
N LYS A 146 11.18 11.19 3.71
CA LYS A 146 9.76 11.42 4.00
C LYS A 146 8.99 10.11 4.15
N TYR A 147 9.19 9.16 3.23
CA TYR A 147 8.51 7.86 3.26
C TYR A 147 8.97 6.99 4.43
N LYS A 148 10.26 7.06 4.78
CA LYS A 148 10.78 6.44 6.01
C LYS A 148 10.09 7.02 7.24
N ASN A 149 9.99 8.34 7.36
CA ASN A 149 9.38 8.98 8.53
C ASN A 149 7.87 8.67 8.64
N ASP A 150 7.19 8.59 7.49
CA ASP A 150 5.77 8.25 7.47
C ASP A 150 5.52 6.79 7.88
N ILE A 151 6.30 5.81 7.39
CA ILE A 151 6.12 4.42 7.83
C ILE A 151 6.50 4.21 9.30
N GLU A 152 7.49 4.95 9.81
CA GLU A 152 7.81 4.95 11.24
C GLU A 152 6.64 5.51 12.07
N SER A 153 6.00 6.58 11.59
CA SER A 153 4.80 7.14 12.21
C SER A 153 3.63 6.17 12.20
N PHE A 154 3.44 5.43 11.10
CA PHE A 154 2.47 4.33 11.04
C PHE A 154 2.74 3.24 12.08
N VAL A 155 4.00 2.81 12.24
CA VAL A 155 4.37 1.85 13.30
C VAL A 155 4.00 2.42 14.67
N CYS A 156 4.31 3.70 14.93
CA CYS A 156 3.92 4.35 16.18
C CYS A 156 2.40 4.48 16.36
N ALA A 157 1.62 4.61 15.30
CA ALA A 157 0.16 4.66 15.37
C ALA A 157 -0.47 3.29 15.70
N VAL A 158 0.26 2.20 15.49
CA VAL A 158 -0.25 0.83 15.61
C VAL A 158 0.32 0.09 16.83
N MET A 159 1.56 0.38 17.23
CA MET A 159 2.23 -0.35 18.32
C MET A 159 1.65 0.00 19.71
N PRO A 160 1.23 -1.00 20.51
CA PRO A 160 0.77 -0.77 21.88
C PRO A 160 1.85 -0.13 22.76
N GLY A 161 1.44 0.82 23.61
CA GLY A 161 2.35 1.57 24.49
C GLY A 161 3.05 2.76 23.81
N SER A 162 2.80 2.99 22.52
CA SER A 162 3.17 4.23 21.84
C SER A 162 2.33 5.40 22.35
N SER A 163 2.94 6.58 22.50
CA SER A 163 2.21 7.82 22.81
C SER A 163 1.31 8.31 21.67
N SER A 164 1.49 7.76 20.45
CA SER A 164 0.77 8.18 19.24
C SER A 164 -0.20 7.11 18.75
N VAL A 165 -0.56 6.13 19.58
CA VAL A 165 -1.42 5.02 19.17
C VAL A 165 -2.79 5.53 18.70
N GLN A 166 -3.24 5.06 17.55
CA GLN A 166 -4.53 5.41 16.95
C GLN A 166 -5.44 4.19 16.82
N ILE A 167 -4.85 3.02 16.52
CA ILE A 167 -5.60 1.76 16.38
C ILE A 167 -5.53 1.00 17.70
N ARG A 168 -6.70 0.66 18.24
CA ARG A 168 -6.82 -0.08 19.50
C ARG A 168 -6.87 -1.58 19.23
N THR A 169 -6.60 -2.36 20.27
CA THR A 169 -6.83 -3.79 20.29
C THR A 169 -8.15 -4.09 21.01
N THR A 170 -8.86 -5.09 20.51
CA THR A 170 -10.00 -5.71 21.23
C THR A 170 -9.50 -6.40 22.50
N PRO A 171 -10.37 -6.75 23.47
CA PRO A 171 -9.99 -7.55 24.63
C PRO A 171 -9.28 -8.87 24.27
N GLY A 172 -9.60 -9.46 23.12
CA GLY A 172 -8.97 -10.67 22.60
C GLY A 172 -7.65 -10.44 21.84
N GLY A 173 -7.14 -9.21 21.75
CA GLY A 173 -5.85 -8.88 21.14
C GLY A 173 -5.87 -8.60 19.62
N LEU A 174 -7.02 -8.73 18.96
CA LEU A 174 -7.21 -8.34 17.55
C LEU A 174 -7.10 -6.82 17.40
N LEU A 175 -6.35 -6.31 16.42
CA LEU A 175 -6.40 -4.88 16.04
C LEU A 175 -7.80 -4.53 15.53
N TYR A 176 -8.34 -3.39 15.93
CA TYR A 176 -9.66 -2.92 15.52
C TYR A 176 -9.54 -1.55 14.85
N THR A 177 -9.64 -1.53 13.53
CA THR A 177 -9.55 -0.31 12.71
C THR A 177 -10.91 0.33 12.52
N ARG A 178 -11.91 -0.44 12.06
CA ARG A 178 -13.29 0.03 11.89
C ARG A 178 -14.28 -1.11 11.65
N ASP A 179 -15.56 -0.79 11.78
CA ASP A 179 -16.67 -1.70 11.44
C ASP A 179 -16.62 -2.14 9.97
N GLY A 180 -17.14 -3.35 9.71
CA GLY A 180 -17.23 -3.92 8.36
C GLY A 180 -15.90 -4.48 7.87
N SER A 181 -15.79 -5.81 7.86
CA SER A 181 -14.64 -6.54 7.31
C SER A 181 -13.29 -6.15 7.93
N ASP A 182 -13.24 -5.87 9.23
CA ASP A 182 -12.05 -5.39 9.96
C ASP A 182 -10.77 -6.21 9.70
N LEU A 183 -10.93 -7.53 9.53
CA LEU A 183 -9.81 -8.45 9.22
C LEU A 183 -9.01 -8.04 7.98
N GLN A 184 -9.60 -7.35 7.02
CA GLN A 184 -8.84 -6.84 5.86
C GLN A 184 -7.75 -5.84 6.32
N TYR A 185 -8.08 -4.94 7.25
CA TYR A 185 -7.14 -3.95 7.78
C TYR A 185 -6.11 -4.62 8.69
N VAL A 186 -6.53 -5.61 9.49
CA VAL A 186 -5.61 -6.40 10.33
C VAL A 186 -4.55 -7.08 9.47
N THR A 187 -4.95 -7.66 8.33
CA THR A 187 -4.01 -8.36 7.44
C THR A 187 -3.02 -7.39 6.76
N THR A 188 -3.48 -6.24 6.28
CA THR A 188 -2.60 -5.25 5.63
C THR A 188 -1.65 -4.57 6.61
N VAL A 189 -2.12 -4.24 7.83
CA VAL A 189 -1.29 -3.74 8.92
C VAL A 189 -0.24 -4.77 9.31
N THR A 190 -0.65 -6.03 9.49
CA THR A 190 0.27 -7.13 9.83
C THR A 190 1.35 -7.29 8.76
N MET A 191 0.97 -7.24 7.47
CA MET A 191 1.92 -7.30 6.36
C MET A 191 2.92 -6.14 6.42
N ALA A 192 2.43 -4.90 6.58
CA ALA A 192 3.28 -3.70 6.65
C ALA A 192 4.25 -3.77 7.83
N LEU A 193 3.80 -4.16 9.03
CA LEU A 193 4.65 -4.32 10.21
C LEU A 193 5.74 -5.39 10.00
N LEU A 194 5.40 -6.53 9.40
CA LEU A 194 6.36 -7.60 9.12
C LEU A 194 7.42 -7.18 8.10
N ILE A 195 7.02 -6.47 7.03
CA ILE A 195 7.96 -5.94 6.04
C ILE A 195 8.86 -4.89 6.68
N THR A 196 8.30 -3.94 7.43
CA THR A 196 9.07 -2.89 8.12
C THR A 196 10.05 -3.47 9.14
N SER A 197 9.62 -4.44 9.95
CA SER A 197 10.51 -5.18 10.85
C SER A 197 11.68 -5.84 10.11
N LYS A 198 11.40 -6.53 8.99
CA LYS A 198 12.44 -7.15 8.17
C LYS A 198 13.41 -6.11 7.60
N THR A 199 12.89 -4.97 7.14
CA THR A 199 13.70 -3.85 6.65
C THR A 199 14.63 -3.31 7.73
N PHE A 200 14.11 -3.08 8.95
CA PHE A 200 14.89 -2.63 10.09
C PHE A 200 16.00 -3.62 10.46
N SER A 201 15.69 -4.92 10.53
CA SER A 201 16.70 -5.95 10.80
C SER A 201 17.78 -6.00 9.72
N ALA A 202 17.41 -5.93 8.43
CA ALA A 202 18.37 -5.96 7.33
C ALA A 202 19.30 -4.72 7.33
N ALA A 203 18.76 -3.57 7.72
CA ALA A 203 19.50 -2.32 7.81
C ALA A 203 20.26 -2.14 9.13
N GLN A 204 20.17 -3.10 10.05
CA GLN A 204 20.66 -2.98 11.43
C GLN A 204 20.16 -1.69 12.11
N SER A 205 18.94 -1.25 11.77
CA SER A 205 18.34 -0.09 12.41
C SER A 205 17.93 -0.46 13.84
N GLY A 206 18.13 0.46 14.77
CA GLY A 206 17.77 0.25 16.18
C GLY A 206 16.26 0.20 16.45
N GLY A 207 15.41 0.09 15.42
CA GLY A 207 13.96 0.19 15.51
C GLY A 207 13.45 1.61 15.29
N VAL A 208 12.26 1.90 15.86
CA VAL A 208 11.60 3.21 15.78
C VAL A 208 11.37 3.80 17.17
N GLN A 209 11.53 5.12 17.29
CA GLN A 209 11.22 5.88 18.50
C GLN A 209 9.81 6.47 18.40
N CYS A 210 8.95 6.14 19.35
CA CYS A 210 7.54 6.55 19.41
C CYS A 210 7.28 7.28 20.73
N GLY A 211 7.67 8.55 20.80
CA GLY A 211 7.62 9.32 22.05
C GLY A 211 8.62 8.79 23.06
N SER A 212 8.16 8.35 24.23
CA SER A 212 9.00 7.71 25.27
C SER A 212 9.26 6.22 25.02
N ALA A 213 8.47 5.57 24.16
CA ALA A 213 8.62 4.16 23.82
C ALA A 213 9.58 3.97 22.64
N LYS A 214 10.38 2.90 22.68
CA LYS A 214 11.22 2.47 21.56
C LYS A 214 10.85 1.04 21.19
N PHE A 215 10.56 0.81 19.91
CA PHE A 215 10.21 -0.51 19.40
C PHE A 215 11.29 -1.03 18.46
N SER A 216 11.98 -2.08 18.90
CA SER A 216 12.93 -2.83 18.08
C SER A 216 12.21 -3.62 16.97
N ALA A 217 12.97 -4.03 15.95
CA ALA A 217 12.46 -4.88 14.87
C ALA A 217 11.83 -6.19 15.40
N SER A 218 12.40 -6.79 16.44
CA SER A 218 11.89 -8.03 17.04
C SER A 218 10.56 -7.82 17.76
N GLN A 219 10.39 -6.71 18.48
CA GLN A 219 9.13 -6.34 19.13
C GLN A 219 8.02 -6.08 18.10
N ILE A 220 8.32 -5.35 17.02
CA ILE A 220 7.36 -5.12 15.91
C ILE A 220 6.90 -6.45 15.30
N ARG A 221 7.85 -7.36 15.02
CA ARG A 221 7.54 -8.70 14.48
C ARG A 221 6.74 -9.55 15.46
N ALA A 222 7.06 -9.49 16.75
CA ALA A 222 6.34 -10.24 17.77
C ALA A 222 4.87 -9.78 17.83
N PHE A 223 4.65 -8.47 17.87
CA PHE A 223 3.31 -7.89 17.87
C PHE A 223 2.54 -8.28 16.61
N ALA A 224 3.12 -8.12 15.42
CA ALA A 224 2.47 -8.48 14.15
C ALA A 224 2.04 -9.96 14.06
N LYS A 225 2.66 -10.87 14.82
CA LYS A 225 2.24 -12.29 14.88
C LYS A 225 1.05 -12.52 15.82
N THR A 226 0.82 -11.61 16.77
CA THR A 226 -0.27 -11.69 17.74
C THR A 226 -1.53 -10.97 17.28
N THR A 227 -1.40 -9.93 16.43
CA THR A 227 -2.52 -9.11 15.96
C THR A 227 -3.57 -9.87 15.17
N GLY A 228 -3.27 -11.06 14.64
CA GLY A 228 -4.23 -11.93 13.95
C GLY A 228 -4.75 -13.10 14.81
N ARG A 229 -4.43 -13.15 16.10
CA ARG A 229 -4.88 -14.22 17.00
C ARG A 229 -5.89 -13.66 17.99
N LEU A 230 -7.09 -14.22 18.00
CA LEU A 230 -8.01 -14.06 19.12
C LEU A 230 -7.48 -14.90 20.28
N HIS A 231 -6.96 -14.25 21.32
CA HIS A 231 -6.74 -14.93 22.58
C HIS A 231 -8.10 -15.15 23.26
N PRO A 232 -8.34 -16.34 23.85
CA PRO A 232 -9.53 -16.53 24.68
C PRO A 232 -9.52 -15.51 25.83
N PRO A 233 -10.68 -14.97 26.23
CA PRO A 233 -10.75 -14.05 27.37
C PRO A 233 -10.20 -14.75 28.63
N VAL A 234 -9.37 -14.02 29.37
CA VAL A 234 -8.87 -14.40 30.71
C VAL A 234 -9.99 -14.26 31.73
#